data_AF-A0A0F0I5L2-F1
#
_entry.id   AF-A0A0F0I5L2-F1
#
_cell.length_a   1.000
_cell.length_b   1.000
_cell.length_c   1.000
_cell.angle_alpha   90.00
_cell.angle_beta   90.00
_cell.angle_gamma   90.00
#
_symmetry.space_group_name_H-M   'P 1'
#
loop_
_entity.id
_entity.type
_entity.pdbx_description
1 polymer ?
#
loop_
_entity_poly.entity_id
_entity_poly.type
_entity_poly.pdbx_seq_one_letter_code
_entity_poly.pdbx_strand_id
1 'polypeptide(L)'
;MSAEEFLADVEGGALAVDCHDRVLRIAFIYMDEGLWNGNGVFDVVEKLHARGWSFGEGELRFNRTLDIFYLAQLAAAIYRSSSQLTGDFPCPSNFPAFYTTHCALLHPSVWRSYYSPAFLTQNATARFYRLPDLQDLPDSSSPLAQPRQQLPAGGSAHATKLPRWAHSVARTRRRQPSLPLVILTRLALRTLETTAARLRRAHPSVPPYSETQARFWLEYMGLGSHDPSGSTKAASLGAWKPNGFGVLVAQGALDVYEWEAQHSAQLGEASGVVWCGEPDGGVGVQAWWRGWEAELGSEEEVEFLAAVAVEETVGVEVGELDFAVRSHVLLGVMRAAVEGGREREALLEELERGMVEKGRIGEGRAGRWLREALGVMEPYVKMWEGAWPSAEEERGEVLRRILVENGQLFARWKVSPLLKEFSFELGPRK
;
A
#
# COMPACT_ATOMS: atom_id res chain seq x y z
N MET A 1 26.98 27.37 9.20
CA MET A 1 25.53 27.57 9.00
C MET A 1 24.80 26.52 9.79
N SER A 2 24.06 26.93 10.82
CA SER A 2 23.22 26.03 11.61
C SER A 2 22.06 25.48 10.76
N ALA A 3 21.34 24.48 11.26
CA ALA A 3 20.12 23.98 10.62
C ALA A 3 19.03 25.06 10.54
N GLU A 4 18.88 25.87 11.58
CA GLU A 4 17.89 26.95 11.68
C GLU A 4 18.20 28.09 10.69
N GLU A 5 19.47 28.53 10.62
CA GLU A 5 19.92 29.53 9.65
C GLU A 5 19.67 29.05 8.22
N PHE A 6 20.05 27.79 7.92
CA PHE A 6 19.82 27.21 6.61
C PHE A 6 18.33 27.16 6.24
N LEU A 7 17.47 26.74 7.18
CA LEU A 7 16.05 26.64 6.93
C LEU A 7 15.43 28.03 6.72
N ALA A 8 15.82 29.01 7.54
CA ALA A 8 15.37 30.39 7.40
C ALA A 8 15.79 31.01 6.05
N ASP A 9 17.03 30.76 5.60
CA ASP A 9 17.52 31.24 4.31
C ASP A 9 16.74 30.61 3.15
N VAL A 10 16.44 29.31 3.24
CA VAL A 10 15.66 28.60 2.21
C VAL A 10 14.20 29.08 2.20
N GLU A 11 13.54 29.14 3.36
CA GLU A 11 12.14 29.54 3.47
C GLU A 11 11.93 31.03 3.15
N GLY A 12 12.93 31.88 3.46
CA GLY A 12 12.96 33.28 3.08
C GLY A 12 13.34 33.54 1.61
N GLY A 13 13.67 32.49 0.85
CA GLY A 13 14.04 32.59 -0.56
C GLY A 13 15.45 33.14 -0.82
N ALA A 14 16.27 33.31 0.21
CA ALA A 14 17.67 33.70 0.07
C ALA A 14 18.53 32.57 -0.53
N LEU A 15 18.12 31.31 -0.33
CA LEU A 15 18.75 30.13 -0.91
C LEU A 15 17.75 29.32 -1.76
N ALA A 16 18.05 29.14 -3.05
CA ALA A 16 17.22 28.33 -3.93
C ALA A 16 17.28 26.83 -3.57
N VAL A 17 16.19 26.10 -3.78
CA VAL A 17 16.15 24.63 -3.65
C VAL A 17 16.17 24.04 -5.06
N ASP A 18 17.38 23.81 -5.57
CA ASP A 18 17.67 23.47 -6.98
C ASP A 18 18.32 22.09 -7.16
N CYS A 19 18.59 21.37 -6.07
CA CYS A 19 19.22 20.06 -6.12
C CYS A 19 18.70 19.12 -5.02
N HIS A 20 18.87 17.83 -5.28
CA HIS A 20 18.53 16.73 -4.36
C HIS A 20 19.06 16.95 -2.94
N ASP A 21 20.34 17.31 -2.82
CA ASP A 21 21.00 17.45 -1.52
C ASP A 21 20.37 18.56 -0.64
N ARG A 22 19.86 19.63 -1.26
CA ARG A 22 19.15 20.69 -0.53
C ARG A 22 17.78 20.20 -0.04
N VAL A 23 17.01 19.53 -0.90
CA VAL A 23 15.72 18.91 -0.51
C VAL A 23 15.95 17.90 0.61
N LEU A 24 17.00 17.10 0.52
CA LEU A 24 17.37 16.09 1.50
C LEU A 24 17.73 16.72 2.86
N ARG A 25 18.49 17.82 2.87
CA ARG A 25 18.83 18.54 4.10
C ARG A 25 17.59 19.15 4.76
N ILE A 26 16.70 19.75 3.98
CA ILE A 26 15.43 20.29 4.48
C ILE A 26 14.58 19.16 5.08
N ALA A 27 14.43 18.07 4.34
CA ALA A 27 13.68 16.90 4.78
C ALA A 27 14.25 16.34 6.09
N PHE A 28 15.57 16.18 6.21
CA PHE A 28 16.22 15.73 7.43
C PHE A 28 15.90 16.61 8.63
N ILE A 29 15.86 17.94 8.47
CA ILE A 29 15.45 18.88 9.53
C ILE A 29 13.98 18.67 9.91
N TYR A 30 13.09 18.51 8.93
CA TYR A 30 11.66 18.29 9.20
C TYR A 30 11.33 16.90 9.78
N MET A 31 12.18 15.89 9.56
CA MET A 31 11.97 14.53 10.04
C MET A 31 12.07 14.40 11.56
N ASP A 32 12.77 15.31 12.25
CA ASP A 32 12.79 15.34 13.71
C ASP A 32 11.36 15.58 14.26
N GLU A 33 10.70 16.68 13.84
CA GLU A 33 9.30 16.90 14.20
C GLU A 33 8.37 15.80 13.70
N GLY A 34 8.58 15.33 12.46
CA GLY A 34 7.69 14.36 11.81
C GLY A 34 7.65 13.01 12.51
N LEU A 35 8.81 12.47 12.90
CA LEU A 35 8.90 11.13 13.53
C LEU A 35 8.52 11.12 15.01
N TRP A 36 8.50 12.28 15.69
CA TRP A 36 8.18 12.36 17.11
C TRP A 36 6.79 12.94 17.41
N ASN A 37 6.32 13.90 16.60
CA ASN A 37 5.14 14.73 16.92
C ASN A 37 4.08 14.75 15.81
N GLY A 38 4.26 14.00 14.71
CA GLY A 38 3.39 14.05 13.53
C GLY A 38 2.97 12.68 12.98
N ASN A 39 2.61 12.62 11.70
CA ASN A 39 2.37 11.38 10.94
C ASN A 39 3.62 10.90 10.19
N GLY A 40 4.84 11.20 10.69
CA GLY A 40 6.09 10.72 10.12
C GLY A 40 6.35 11.25 8.72
N VAL A 41 6.79 10.36 7.82
CA VAL A 41 7.08 10.67 6.41
C VAL A 41 5.92 11.37 5.68
N PHE A 42 4.67 11.11 6.08
CA PHE A 42 3.49 11.67 5.43
C PHE A 42 3.31 13.16 5.71
N ASP A 43 3.60 13.63 6.92
CA ASP A 43 3.52 15.08 7.20
C ASP A 43 4.66 15.83 6.52
N VAL A 44 5.85 15.21 6.49
CA VAL A 44 7.04 15.83 5.89
C VAL A 44 6.87 15.98 4.38
N VAL A 45 6.31 15.00 3.67
CA VAL A 45 6.07 15.16 2.22
C VAL A 45 5.10 16.31 1.92
N GLU A 46 4.03 16.49 2.72
CA GLU A 46 3.12 17.62 2.53
C GLU A 46 3.82 18.97 2.78
N LYS A 47 4.67 19.06 3.81
CA LYS A 47 5.46 20.26 4.10
C LYS A 47 6.40 20.62 2.94
N LEU A 48 7.00 19.63 2.28
CA LEU A 48 7.84 19.82 1.10
C LEU A 48 7.00 20.28 -0.11
N HIS A 49 5.92 19.57 -0.41
CA HIS A 49 5.04 19.84 -1.55
C HIS A 49 4.40 21.22 -1.46
N ALA A 50 3.94 21.64 -0.26
CA ALA A 50 3.36 22.97 -0.03
C ALA A 50 4.33 24.12 -0.35
N ARG A 51 5.64 23.87 -0.30
CA ARG A 51 6.69 24.84 -0.65
C ARG A 51 7.25 24.64 -2.07
N GLY A 52 6.66 23.72 -2.84
CA GLY A 52 7.07 23.44 -4.22
C GLY A 52 8.35 22.59 -4.34
N TRP A 53 8.74 21.90 -3.27
CA TRP A 53 9.94 21.06 -3.20
C TRP A 53 9.58 19.57 -3.39
N SER A 54 10.42 18.86 -4.14
CA SER A 54 10.28 17.43 -4.43
C SER A 54 11.66 16.84 -4.73
N PHE A 55 11.84 15.56 -4.44
CA PHE A 55 13.02 14.79 -4.85
C PHE A 55 12.94 14.36 -6.31
N GLY A 56 11.73 14.28 -6.87
CA GLY A 56 11.52 13.96 -8.27
C GLY A 56 11.79 15.14 -9.21
N GLU A 57 12.25 14.81 -10.41
CA GLU A 57 12.48 15.75 -11.50
C GLU A 57 11.63 15.37 -12.73
N GLY A 58 11.37 16.34 -13.61
CA GLY A 58 10.58 16.12 -14.83
C GLY A 58 9.19 15.57 -14.53
N GLU A 59 8.84 14.46 -15.19
CA GLU A 59 7.55 13.76 -14.99
C GLU A 59 7.39 13.14 -13.59
N LEU A 60 8.48 12.98 -12.84
CA LEU A 60 8.46 12.45 -11.48
C LEU A 60 8.38 13.55 -10.42
N ARG A 61 8.38 14.83 -10.82
CA ARG A 61 8.26 15.94 -9.87
C ARG A 61 6.92 15.86 -9.14
N PHE A 62 6.96 15.99 -7.81
CA PHE A 62 5.82 15.78 -6.91
C PHE A 62 5.23 14.37 -6.96
N ASN A 63 6.02 13.38 -7.39
CA ASN A 63 5.60 11.99 -7.27
C ASN A 63 5.63 11.57 -5.80
N ARG A 64 4.46 11.45 -5.18
CA ARG A 64 4.29 11.11 -3.77
C ARG A 64 5.04 9.84 -3.38
N THR A 65 5.02 8.80 -4.22
CA THR A 65 5.76 7.56 -3.96
C THR A 65 7.26 7.79 -3.87
N LEU A 66 7.84 8.48 -4.86
CA LEU A 66 9.27 8.75 -4.89
C LEU A 66 9.70 9.65 -3.72
N ASP A 67 8.90 10.67 -3.41
CA ASP A 67 9.23 11.62 -2.35
C ASP A 67 9.16 10.96 -0.97
N ILE A 68 8.12 10.16 -0.69
CA ILE A 68 8.03 9.39 0.56
C ILE A 68 9.10 8.31 0.63
N PHE A 69 9.50 7.70 -0.49
CA PHE A 69 10.62 6.75 -0.49
C PHE A 69 11.89 7.38 0.07
N TYR A 70 12.26 8.59 -0.37
CA TYR A 70 13.42 9.28 0.17
C TYR A 70 13.28 9.64 1.66
N LEU A 71 12.08 9.98 2.11
CA LEU A 71 11.79 10.20 3.53
C LEU A 71 11.90 8.91 4.35
N ALA A 72 11.46 7.77 3.80
CA ALA A 72 11.62 6.46 4.42
C ALA A 72 13.11 6.07 4.52
N GLN A 73 13.91 6.38 3.49
CA GLN A 73 15.36 6.20 3.52
C GLN A 73 16.05 7.06 4.58
N LEU A 74 15.62 8.33 4.72
CA LEU A 74 16.06 9.20 5.81
C LEU A 74 15.70 8.60 7.18
N ALA A 75 14.47 8.11 7.35
CA ALA A 75 14.04 7.48 8.59
C ALA A 75 14.90 6.24 8.94
N ALA A 76 15.24 5.42 7.94
CA ALA A 76 16.16 4.29 8.11
C ALA A 76 17.58 4.75 8.49
N ALA A 77 18.12 5.78 7.84
CA ALA A 77 19.44 6.34 8.15
C ALA A 77 19.52 6.96 9.57
N ILE A 78 18.48 7.70 9.99
CA ILE A 78 18.31 8.23 11.35
C ILE A 78 18.32 7.09 12.36
N TYR A 79 17.56 6.02 12.07
CA TYR A 79 17.47 4.86 12.93
C TYR A 79 18.77 4.07 13.04
N ARG A 80 19.54 3.98 11.95
CA ARG A 80 20.87 3.36 11.95
C ARG A 80 21.90 4.19 12.73
N SER A 81 21.62 5.48 12.94
CA SER A 81 22.50 6.41 13.65
C SER A 81 22.20 6.53 15.15
N SER A 82 21.05 6.03 15.60
CA SER A 82 20.59 6.08 16.99
C SER A 82 20.43 4.67 17.56
N SER A 83 20.48 4.53 18.89
CA SER A 83 20.21 3.25 19.57
C SER A 83 18.72 2.91 19.56
N GLN A 84 18.13 2.80 18.36
CA GLN A 84 16.81 2.27 17.95
C GLN A 84 15.54 2.75 18.70
N LEU A 85 15.60 3.07 19.98
CA LEU A 85 14.49 3.48 20.84
C LEU A 85 14.89 4.50 21.93
N THR A 86 16.18 4.74 22.16
CA THR A 86 16.69 5.49 23.34
C THR A 86 17.77 6.51 23.02
N GLY A 87 18.19 6.61 21.75
CA GLY A 87 19.26 7.50 21.33
C GLY A 87 18.72 8.82 20.81
N ASP A 88 19.49 9.89 21.03
CA ASP A 88 19.17 11.22 20.50
C ASP A 88 19.09 11.18 18.97
N PHE A 89 18.16 11.96 18.42
CA PHE A 89 18.09 12.18 16.98
C PHE A 89 19.43 12.80 16.50
N PRO A 90 20.00 12.37 15.36
CA PRO A 90 21.26 12.92 14.89
C PRO A 90 21.13 14.43 14.67
N CYS A 91 22.05 15.22 15.23
CA CYS A 91 21.96 16.68 15.21
C CYS A 91 21.75 17.22 13.77
N PRO A 92 20.65 17.97 13.52
CA PRO A 92 20.34 18.54 12.20
C PRO A 92 21.47 19.39 11.61
N SER A 93 22.23 20.08 12.47
CA SER A 93 23.37 20.91 12.06
C SER A 93 24.58 20.09 11.56
N ASN A 94 24.64 18.78 11.83
CA ASN A 94 25.69 17.88 11.37
C ASN A 94 25.30 17.04 10.13
N PHE A 95 24.38 17.56 9.31
CA PHE A 95 23.92 16.90 8.09
C PHE A 95 25.05 16.42 7.15
N PRO A 96 26.16 17.16 6.91
CA PRO A 96 27.22 16.68 6.01
C PRO A 96 27.86 15.36 6.46
N ALA A 97 28.11 15.19 7.76
CA ALA A 97 28.65 13.95 8.29
C ALA A 97 27.61 12.83 8.19
N PHE A 98 26.35 13.11 8.55
CA PHE A 98 25.24 12.17 8.42
C PHE A 98 25.08 11.68 6.97
N TYR A 99 25.07 12.59 6.00
CA TYR A 99 24.99 12.27 4.58
C TYR A 99 26.17 11.41 4.13
N THR A 100 27.39 11.74 4.56
CA THR A 100 28.59 10.97 4.21
C THR A 100 28.50 9.53 4.71
N THR A 101 28.04 9.33 5.95
CA THR A 101 27.87 8.00 6.54
C THR A 101 26.78 7.18 5.84
N HIS A 102 25.68 7.82 5.42
CA HIS A 102 24.50 7.13 4.86
C HIS A 102 24.29 7.37 3.37
N CYS A 103 25.32 7.81 2.64
CA CYS A 103 25.24 8.18 1.22
C CYS A 103 24.60 7.08 0.37
N ALA A 104 24.91 5.81 0.65
CA ALA A 104 24.34 4.67 -0.05
C ALA A 104 22.80 4.60 -0.01
N LEU A 105 22.16 5.08 1.06
CA LEU A 105 20.70 5.15 1.20
C LEU A 105 20.10 6.43 0.62
N LEU A 106 20.89 7.52 0.60
CA LEU A 106 20.38 8.87 0.36
C LEU A 106 20.75 9.43 -1.01
N HIS A 107 21.57 8.71 -1.78
CA HIS A 107 22.02 9.14 -3.09
C HIS A 107 20.85 9.39 -4.07
N PRO A 108 20.90 10.43 -4.94
CA PRO A 108 19.82 10.75 -5.89
C PRO A 108 19.44 9.64 -6.87
N SER A 109 20.32 8.65 -7.07
CA SER A 109 20.03 7.53 -7.97
C SER A 109 19.58 6.24 -7.27
N VAL A 110 19.57 6.21 -5.94
CA VAL A 110 19.32 4.99 -5.16
C VAL A 110 17.95 4.39 -5.45
N TRP A 111 16.94 5.21 -5.75
CA TRP A 111 15.57 4.75 -6.04
C TRP A 111 15.52 3.74 -7.19
N ARG A 112 16.47 3.79 -8.13
CA ARG A 112 16.51 2.88 -9.30
C ARG A 112 16.75 1.41 -8.92
N SER A 113 17.27 1.17 -7.72
CA SER A 113 17.41 -0.18 -7.17
C SER A 113 16.12 -0.71 -6.56
N TYR A 114 15.17 0.17 -6.22
CA TYR A 114 13.94 -0.14 -5.50
C TYR A 114 12.70 -0.08 -6.39
N TYR A 115 12.69 0.84 -7.35
CA TYR A 115 11.56 1.04 -8.24
C TYR A 115 11.92 0.87 -9.72
N SER A 116 11.03 0.24 -10.46
CA SER A 116 11.06 0.32 -11.92
C SER A 116 10.57 1.70 -12.40
N PRO A 117 11.16 2.28 -13.46
CA PRO A 117 10.66 3.54 -14.02
C PRO A 117 9.20 3.45 -14.46
N ALA A 118 8.80 2.33 -15.06
CA ALA A 118 7.43 2.11 -15.53
C ALA A 118 6.40 2.10 -14.37
N PHE A 119 6.80 1.66 -13.18
CA PHE A 119 5.98 1.72 -11.98
C PHE A 119 5.82 3.16 -11.47
N LEU A 120 6.91 3.93 -11.40
CA LEU A 120 6.86 5.33 -10.94
C LEU A 120 6.14 6.28 -11.90
N THR A 121 6.02 5.94 -13.19
CA THR A 121 5.24 6.73 -14.15
C THR A 121 3.74 6.46 -14.10
N GLN A 122 3.27 5.53 -13.26
CA GLN A 122 1.84 5.29 -13.09
C GLN A 122 1.18 6.48 -12.36
N ASN A 123 0.01 6.91 -12.82
CA ASN A 123 -0.74 8.00 -12.17
C ASN A 123 -1.01 7.73 -10.67
N ALA A 124 -1.14 6.46 -10.30
CA ALA A 124 -1.37 6.05 -8.92
C ALA A 124 -0.18 6.37 -7.99
N THR A 125 1.07 6.25 -8.45
CA THR A 125 2.26 6.50 -7.60
C THR A 125 2.48 7.99 -7.36
N ALA A 126 2.05 8.84 -8.29
CA ALA A 126 2.07 10.28 -8.11
C ALA A 126 1.12 10.73 -6.99
N ARG A 127 0.00 10.03 -6.81
CA ARG A 127 -1.08 10.39 -5.87
C ARG A 127 -1.04 9.64 -4.55
N PHE A 128 -0.58 8.40 -4.56
CA PHE A 128 -0.56 7.51 -3.40
C PHE A 128 0.82 6.92 -3.21
N TYR A 129 1.25 6.83 -1.95
CA TYR A 129 2.44 6.11 -1.57
C TYR A 129 2.30 4.61 -1.82
N ARG A 130 3.20 4.06 -2.63
CA ARG A 130 3.30 2.61 -2.89
C ARG A 130 4.69 2.10 -2.54
N LEU A 131 4.75 0.90 -1.97
CA LEU A 131 6.02 0.25 -1.68
C LEU A 131 6.78 -0.10 -2.97
N PRO A 132 8.12 -0.16 -2.91
CA PRO A 132 8.98 -0.62 -4.00
C PRO A 132 8.54 -1.91 -4.71
N ASP A 133 8.69 -1.96 -6.03
CA ASP A 133 8.40 -3.14 -6.85
C ASP A 133 9.63 -4.02 -7.16
N LEU A 134 10.86 -3.53 -6.91
CA LEU A 134 12.13 -4.25 -7.16
C LEU A 134 12.91 -4.72 -5.92
N GLN A 135 12.85 -3.99 -4.79
CA GLN A 135 13.44 -4.43 -3.50
C GLN A 135 12.67 -3.90 -2.29
N ASP A 136 12.66 -4.60 -1.16
CA ASP A 136 11.99 -4.09 0.06
C ASP A 136 12.61 -2.78 0.55
N LEU A 137 11.85 -1.93 1.25
CA LEU A 137 12.43 -0.78 1.94
C LEU A 137 13.49 -1.23 2.96
N PRO A 138 14.53 -0.42 3.19
CA PRO A 138 15.52 -0.77 4.20
C PRO A 138 14.90 -0.96 5.57
N ASP A 139 15.38 -2.01 6.23
CA ASP A 139 14.98 -2.42 7.57
C ASP A 139 13.52 -2.89 7.71
N SER A 140 12.69 -2.92 6.64
CA SER A 140 11.27 -3.28 6.73
C SER A 140 10.95 -4.78 6.76
N SER A 141 11.98 -5.64 6.75
CA SER A 141 11.83 -7.11 6.75
C SER A 141 12.12 -7.74 8.11
N SER A 142 12.24 -6.94 9.17
CA SER A 142 12.55 -7.43 10.52
C SER A 142 11.78 -6.64 11.58
N PRO A 143 11.57 -7.21 12.78
CA PRO A 143 10.95 -6.50 13.89
C PRO A 143 11.74 -5.23 14.24
N LEU A 144 11.01 -4.17 14.62
CA LEU A 144 11.63 -2.98 15.18
C LEU A 144 12.24 -3.33 16.54
N ALA A 145 13.31 -2.62 16.90
CA ALA A 145 14.04 -2.76 18.17
C ALA A 145 14.77 -4.09 18.46
N GLN A 146 14.72 -5.07 17.56
CA GLN A 146 15.51 -6.29 17.68
C GLN A 146 16.85 -6.16 16.93
N PRO A 147 17.93 -6.80 17.41
CA PRO A 147 19.17 -6.91 16.65
C PRO A 147 18.83 -7.52 15.29
N ARG A 148 18.98 -6.72 14.23
CA ARG A 148 18.72 -7.19 12.86
C ARG A 148 19.65 -8.36 12.61
N GLN A 149 19.08 -9.56 12.50
CA GLN A 149 19.84 -10.71 12.01
C GLN A 149 20.32 -10.31 10.61
N GLN A 150 21.62 -10.43 10.37
CA GLN A 150 22.21 -10.12 9.06
C GLN A 150 21.36 -10.82 7.99
N LEU A 151 21.01 -10.10 6.91
CA LEU A 151 20.36 -10.71 5.76
C LEU A 151 21.05 -12.05 5.49
N PRO A 152 20.31 -13.17 5.41
CA PRO A 152 20.91 -14.42 4.95
C PRO A 152 21.70 -14.11 3.69
N ALA A 153 22.91 -14.64 3.55
CA ALA A 153 23.82 -14.33 2.42
C ALA A 153 23.26 -14.72 1.02
N GLY A 154 21.99 -15.11 0.93
CA GLY A 154 21.19 -15.30 -0.27
C GLY A 154 19.72 -14.90 -0.11
N GLY A 155 19.40 -14.00 0.83
CA GLY A 155 18.05 -13.51 1.06
C GLY A 155 17.48 -12.82 -0.17
N SER A 156 16.22 -13.11 -0.49
CA SER A 156 15.51 -12.46 -1.59
C SER A 156 15.57 -10.94 -1.44
N ALA A 157 15.84 -10.22 -2.53
CA ALA A 157 15.78 -8.76 -2.56
C ALA A 157 14.39 -8.21 -2.15
N HIS A 158 13.38 -9.08 -2.17
CA HIS A 158 12.04 -8.88 -1.66
C HIS A 158 11.61 -10.02 -0.74
N ALA A 159 11.84 -9.89 0.55
CA ALA A 159 11.36 -10.82 1.57
C ALA A 159 9.88 -10.57 1.88
N THR A 160 9.43 -9.31 1.89
CA THR A 160 8.08 -8.93 2.36
C THR A 160 7.00 -9.06 1.29
N LYS A 161 7.36 -9.03 0.00
CA LYS A 161 6.41 -8.94 -1.12
C LYS A 161 5.41 -10.10 -1.15
N LEU A 162 5.92 -11.32 -1.17
CA LEU A 162 5.09 -12.52 -1.28
C LEU A 162 4.25 -12.80 -0.01
N PRO A 163 4.80 -12.70 1.22
CA PRO A 163 3.98 -12.78 2.43
C PRO A 163 2.90 -11.68 2.49
N ARG A 164 3.20 -10.43 2.08
CA ARG A 164 2.23 -9.32 2.05
C ARG A 164 1.08 -9.62 1.09
N TRP A 165 1.39 -10.10 -0.11
CA TRP A 165 0.38 -10.56 -1.06
C TRP A 165 -0.49 -11.66 -0.46
N ALA A 166 0.11 -12.70 0.13
CA ALA A 166 -0.63 -13.81 0.72
C ALA A 166 -1.52 -13.35 1.88
N HIS A 167 -1.05 -12.41 2.70
CA HIS A 167 -1.83 -11.76 3.74
C HIS A 167 -3.07 -11.06 3.17
N SER A 168 -2.92 -10.35 2.04
CA SER A 168 -4.02 -9.70 1.34
C SER A 168 -5.05 -10.71 0.79
N VAL A 169 -4.58 -11.83 0.24
CA VAL A 169 -5.43 -12.93 -0.27
C VAL A 169 -6.25 -13.57 0.86
N ALA A 170 -5.59 -13.96 1.96
CA ALA A 170 -6.26 -14.57 3.12
C ALA A 170 -7.30 -13.63 3.74
N ARG A 171 -6.98 -12.33 3.85
CA ARG A 171 -7.94 -11.32 4.33
C ARG A 171 -9.10 -11.10 3.37
N THR A 172 -8.85 -11.19 2.07
CA THR A 172 -9.91 -11.09 1.06
C THR A 172 -10.90 -12.24 1.19
N ARG A 173 -10.42 -13.47 1.35
CA ARG A 173 -11.28 -14.63 1.65
C ARG A 173 -12.12 -14.42 2.92
N ARG A 174 -11.54 -13.86 3.98
CA ARG A 174 -12.26 -13.55 5.23
C ARG A 174 -13.33 -12.47 5.07
N ARG A 175 -13.10 -11.46 4.22
CA ARG A 175 -14.08 -10.36 3.97
C ARG A 175 -15.18 -10.75 2.98
N GLN A 176 -14.86 -11.63 2.02
CA GLN A 176 -15.70 -11.98 0.88
C GLN A 176 -15.77 -13.51 0.76
N PRO A 177 -16.63 -14.18 1.56
CA PRO A 177 -16.75 -15.63 1.52
C PRO A 177 -17.55 -16.14 0.30
N SER A 178 -18.08 -15.24 -0.53
CA SER A 178 -18.95 -15.52 -1.69
C SER A 178 -18.27 -16.38 -2.74
N LEU A 179 -16.99 -16.11 -3.04
CA LEU A 179 -16.25 -16.92 -4.03
C LEU A 179 -15.80 -18.25 -3.44
N PRO A 180 -15.99 -19.39 -4.14
CA PRO A 180 -15.41 -20.67 -3.78
C PRO A 180 -13.89 -20.56 -3.59
N LEU A 181 -13.36 -21.23 -2.55
CA LEU A 181 -11.93 -21.19 -2.21
C LEU A 181 -11.05 -21.57 -3.41
N VAL A 182 -11.44 -22.58 -4.17
CA VAL A 182 -10.73 -23.03 -5.38
C VAL A 182 -10.60 -21.94 -6.43
N ILE A 183 -11.66 -21.14 -6.65
CA ILE A 183 -11.66 -20.03 -7.62
C ILE A 183 -10.75 -18.93 -7.12
N LEU A 184 -10.89 -18.54 -5.84
CA LEU A 184 -10.07 -17.49 -5.24
C LEU A 184 -8.57 -17.84 -5.27
N THR A 185 -8.19 -19.07 -4.90
CA THR A 185 -6.80 -19.54 -4.97
C THR A 185 -6.27 -19.53 -6.40
N ARG A 186 -7.08 -19.97 -7.37
CA ARG A 186 -6.70 -19.95 -8.80
C ARG A 186 -6.46 -18.52 -9.29
N LEU A 187 -7.34 -17.57 -8.96
CA LEU A 187 -7.18 -16.16 -9.32
C LEU A 187 -5.92 -15.56 -8.67
N ALA A 188 -5.69 -15.86 -7.40
CA ALA A 188 -4.50 -15.41 -6.67
C ALA A 188 -3.22 -15.88 -7.37
N LEU A 189 -3.05 -17.19 -7.60
CA LEU A 189 -1.84 -17.74 -8.21
C LEU A 189 -1.63 -17.23 -9.64
N ARG A 190 -2.69 -17.18 -10.46
CA ARG A 190 -2.62 -16.70 -11.85
C ARG A 190 -2.21 -15.23 -11.94
N THR A 191 -2.78 -14.37 -11.08
CA THR A 191 -2.46 -12.94 -11.08
C THR A 191 -1.03 -12.71 -10.61
N LEU A 192 -0.58 -13.41 -9.57
CA LEU A 192 0.80 -13.36 -9.11
C LEU A 192 1.81 -13.83 -10.18
N GLU A 193 1.54 -14.94 -10.86
CA GLU A 193 2.37 -15.43 -11.96
C GLU A 193 2.46 -14.38 -13.09
N THR A 194 1.33 -13.80 -13.48
CA THR A 194 1.26 -12.82 -14.56
C THR A 194 2.03 -11.54 -14.21
N THR A 195 1.87 -11.00 -13.01
CA THR A 195 2.58 -9.79 -12.58
C THR A 195 4.08 -10.05 -12.41
N ALA A 196 4.46 -11.19 -11.83
CA ALA A 196 5.87 -11.59 -11.71
C ALA A 196 6.53 -11.74 -13.08
N ALA A 197 5.86 -12.40 -14.04
CA ALA A 197 6.36 -12.54 -15.41
C ALA A 197 6.50 -11.19 -16.13
N ARG A 198 5.53 -10.28 -15.96
CA ARG A 198 5.58 -8.92 -16.50
C ARG A 198 6.77 -8.13 -15.96
N LEU A 199 6.94 -8.13 -14.63
CA LEU A 199 8.04 -7.42 -13.97
C LEU A 199 9.40 -7.99 -14.37
N ARG A 200 9.56 -9.32 -14.37
CA ARG A 200 10.81 -10.00 -14.74
C ARG A 200 11.20 -9.77 -16.20
N ARG A 201 10.22 -9.60 -17.10
CA ARG A 201 10.49 -9.26 -18.51
C ARG A 201 11.23 -7.94 -18.65
N ALA A 202 10.89 -6.94 -17.83
CA ALA A 202 11.57 -5.65 -17.79
C ALA A 202 12.83 -5.67 -16.90
N HIS A 203 12.83 -6.50 -15.84
CA HIS A 203 13.88 -6.58 -14.84
C HIS A 203 14.30 -8.03 -14.57
N PRO A 204 15.21 -8.61 -15.37
CA PRO A 204 15.61 -10.03 -15.25
C PRO A 204 16.24 -10.42 -13.90
N SER A 205 16.70 -9.44 -13.11
CA SER A 205 17.22 -9.63 -11.74
C SER A 205 16.13 -10.03 -10.74
N VAL A 206 14.85 -9.75 -11.03
CA VAL A 206 13.73 -10.15 -10.17
C VAL A 206 13.55 -11.66 -10.19
N PRO A 207 13.47 -12.36 -9.04
CA PRO A 207 13.31 -13.81 -8.97
C PRO A 207 12.11 -14.33 -9.81
N PRO A 208 12.20 -15.53 -10.41
CA PRO A 208 11.09 -16.13 -11.12
C PRO A 208 9.94 -16.49 -10.17
N TYR A 209 8.72 -16.55 -10.71
CA TYR A 209 7.56 -17.06 -9.99
C TYR A 209 7.79 -18.51 -9.51
N SER A 210 7.43 -18.79 -8.25
CA SER A 210 7.46 -20.11 -7.65
C SER A 210 6.09 -20.41 -7.05
N GLU A 211 5.34 -21.30 -7.70
CA GLU A 211 4.02 -21.73 -7.20
C GLU A 211 4.12 -22.40 -5.83
N THR A 212 5.17 -23.18 -5.58
CA THR A 212 5.41 -23.83 -4.29
C THR A 212 5.57 -22.80 -3.18
N GLN A 213 6.38 -21.76 -3.41
CA GLN A 213 6.57 -20.67 -2.45
C GLN A 213 5.29 -19.87 -2.25
N ALA A 214 4.55 -19.59 -3.33
CA ALA A 214 3.28 -18.88 -3.25
C ALA A 214 2.25 -19.67 -2.41
N ARG A 215 2.12 -20.98 -2.65
CA ARG A 215 1.22 -21.85 -1.87
C ARG A 215 1.63 -21.94 -0.41
N PHE A 216 2.92 -22.04 -0.12
CA PHE A 216 3.41 -21.98 1.25
C PHE A 216 2.92 -20.75 1.99
N TRP A 217 3.09 -19.55 1.41
CA TRP A 217 2.64 -18.32 2.07
C TRP A 217 1.13 -18.22 2.19
N LEU A 218 0.36 -18.73 1.21
CA LEU A 218 -1.10 -18.82 1.34
C LEU A 218 -1.51 -19.69 2.53
N GLU A 219 -0.89 -20.85 2.69
CA GLU A 219 -1.12 -21.76 3.81
C GLU A 219 -0.70 -21.13 5.15
N TYR A 220 0.50 -20.55 5.20
CA TYR A 220 1.04 -19.85 6.37
C TYR A 220 0.11 -18.72 6.84
N MET A 221 -0.52 -18.01 5.91
CA MET A 221 -1.48 -16.93 6.21
C MET A 221 -2.89 -17.43 6.56
N GLY A 222 -3.08 -18.75 6.66
CA GLY A 222 -4.34 -19.39 7.00
C GLY A 222 -5.38 -19.33 5.88
N LEU A 223 -4.97 -19.35 4.60
CA LEU A 223 -5.92 -19.42 3.51
C LEU A 223 -6.63 -20.79 3.54
N GLY A 224 -7.93 -20.79 3.88
CA GLY A 224 -8.75 -22.00 3.92
C GLY A 224 -8.76 -22.71 5.27
N SER A 225 -8.05 -22.20 6.28
CA SER A 225 -8.25 -22.66 7.65
C SER A 225 -9.61 -22.20 8.18
N HIS A 226 -10.34 -23.12 8.81
CA HIS A 226 -11.46 -22.75 9.67
C HIS A 226 -10.87 -22.25 10.98
N ASP A 227 -11.13 -20.98 11.35
CA ASP A 227 -10.74 -20.45 12.65
C ASP A 227 -11.20 -21.43 13.76
N PRO A 228 -10.29 -22.07 14.52
CA PRO A 228 -10.67 -23.02 15.56
C PRO A 228 -11.32 -22.35 16.78
N SER A 229 -11.11 -21.03 16.93
CA SER A 229 -11.72 -20.26 18.02
C SER A 229 -13.07 -19.74 17.56
N GLY A 230 -14.13 -20.06 18.30
CA GLY A 230 -15.50 -19.54 18.10
C GLY A 230 -15.64 -18.02 18.32
N SER A 231 -14.60 -17.24 18.04
CA SER A 231 -14.57 -15.77 18.06
C SER A 231 -14.79 -15.21 16.65
N THR A 232 -15.89 -15.60 16.02
CA THR A 232 -16.26 -15.16 14.66
C THR A 232 -16.46 -13.65 14.52
N LYS A 233 -16.70 -12.91 15.62
CA LYS A 233 -16.84 -11.44 15.60
C LYS A 233 -15.50 -10.68 15.66
N ALA A 234 -14.56 -11.06 16.52
CA ALA A 234 -13.30 -10.30 16.64
C ALA A 234 -12.35 -10.54 15.45
N ALA A 235 -12.25 -11.79 14.98
CA ALA A 235 -11.47 -12.15 13.79
C ALA A 235 -12.04 -11.52 12.50
N SER A 236 -13.38 -11.39 12.41
CA SER A 236 -14.01 -10.67 11.30
C SER A 236 -13.78 -9.16 11.38
N LEU A 237 -13.90 -8.52 12.55
CA LEU A 237 -13.60 -7.09 12.74
C LEU A 237 -12.14 -6.74 12.37
N GLY A 238 -11.17 -7.56 12.79
CA GLY A 238 -9.76 -7.39 12.41
C GLY A 238 -9.54 -7.56 10.91
N ALA A 239 -10.27 -8.47 10.26
CA ALA A 239 -10.21 -8.63 8.82
C ALA A 239 -10.60 -7.36 8.08
N TRP A 240 -11.47 -6.49 8.62
CA TRP A 240 -11.96 -5.24 8.00
C TRP A 240 -11.10 -3.99 8.24
N LYS A 241 -10.17 -4.00 9.21
CA LYS A 241 -9.19 -2.91 9.41
C LYS A 241 -8.35 -2.64 8.14
N PRO A 242 -7.64 -1.52 7.99
CA PRO A 242 -6.68 -1.36 6.90
C PRO A 242 -5.65 -2.51 6.80
N ASN A 243 -4.98 -2.66 5.66
CA ASN A 243 -3.79 -3.49 5.52
C ASN A 243 -2.71 -2.93 6.44
N GLY A 244 -2.23 -3.78 7.35
CA GLY A 244 -1.28 -3.45 8.42
C GLY A 244 -0.15 -4.46 8.45
N PHE A 245 0.23 -4.98 7.28
CA PHE A 245 1.24 -6.02 7.16
C PHE A 245 2.61 -5.56 7.67
N GLY A 246 3.03 -4.34 7.33
CA GLY A 246 4.27 -3.75 7.83
C GLY A 246 4.27 -3.57 9.35
N VAL A 247 3.12 -3.24 9.96
CA VAL A 247 2.93 -3.22 11.41
C VAL A 247 3.14 -4.60 12.03
N LEU A 248 2.57 -5.64 11.41
CA LEU A 248 2.75 -7.02 11.88
C LEU A 248 4.22 -7.46 11.82
N VAL A 249 4.94 -7.11 10.75
CA VAL A 249 6.39 -7.37 10.64
C VAL A 249 7.15 -6.60 11.72
N ALA A 250 6.85 -5.31 11.90
CA ALA A 250 7.51 -4.48 12.90
C ALA A 250 7.33 -4.99 14.34
N GLN A 251 6.18 -5.56 14.64
CA GLN A 251 5.86 -6.16 15.95
C GLN A 251 6.45 -7.57 16.15
N GLY A 252 7.07 -8.16 15.12
CA GLY A 252 7.48 -9.56 15.14
C GLY A 252 6.32 -10.54 15.19
N ALA A 253 5.16 -10.19 14.62
CA ALA A 253 4.03 -11.10 14.49
C ALA A 253 4.18 -12.05 13.29
N LEU A 254 5.08 -11.74 12.35
CA LEU A 254 5.31 -12.50 11.13
C LEU A 254 6.82 -12.60 10.88
N ASP A 255 7.33 -13.83 10.76
CA ASP A 255 8.64 -14.05 10.17
C ASP A 255 8.51 -14.11 8.65
N VAL A 256 9.09 -13.13 7.96
CA VAL A 256 9.06 -13.06 6.49
C VAL A 256 10.13 -13.94 5.83
N TYR A 257 11.04 -14.53 6.61
CA TYR A 257 12.08 -15.45 6.15
C TYR A 257 11.78 -16.93 6.47
N GLU A 258 10.58 -17.23 6.99
CA GLU A 258 10.20 -18.59 7.41
C GLU A 258 10.34 -19.60 6.25
N TRP A 259 9.98 -19.18 5.02
CA TRP A 259 10.15 -20.02 3.84
C TRP A 259 11.61 -20.43 3.64
N GLU A 260 12.51 -19.46 3.67
CA GLU A 260 13.96 -19.67 3.52
C GLU A 260 14.52 -20.55 4.65
N ALA A 261 14.05 -20.36 5.90
CA ALA A 261 14.45 -21.18 7.04
C ALA A 261 14.03 -22.65 6.86
N GLN A 262 12.81 -22.92 6.40
CA GLN A 262 12.30 -24.29 6.20
C GLN A 262 12.96 -25.04 5.04
N HIS A 263 13.40 -24.32 4.01
CA HIS A 263 13.88 -24.93 2.75
C HIS A 263 15.40 -24.80 2.52
N SER A 264 16.12 -24.13 3.42
CA SER A 264 17.59 -24.08 3.39
C SER A 264 18.17 -25.09 4.38
N ALA A 265 18.88 -26.10 3.87
CA ALA A 265 19.48 -27.18 4.65
C ALA A 265 20.59 -26.77 5.65
N GLN A 266 20.82 -25.46 5.88
CA GLN A 266 21.95 -24.95 6.67
C GLN A 266 21.61 -24.03 7.85
N LEU A 267 20.35 -23.75 8.17
CA LEU A 267 20.02 -22.89 9.31
C LEU A 267 18.99 -23.55 10.23
N GLY A 268 19.49 -24.46 11.07
CA GLY A 268 18.74 -25.03 12.20
C GLY A 268 18.62 -24.07 13.38
N GLU A 269 18.49 -22.77 13.14
CA GLU A 269 18.12 -21.79 14.15
C GLU A 269 16.83 -21.12 13.68
N ALA A 270 15.74 -21.38 14.41
CA ALA A 270 14.50 -20.63 14.24
C ALA A 270 14.82 -19.14 14.31
N SER A 271 14.29 -18.36 13.37
CA SER A 271 14.37 -16.91 13.42
C SER A 271 13.82 -16.46 14.78
N GLY A 272 14.65 -15.73 15.53
CA GLY A 272 14.34 -15.32 16.91
C GLY A 272 13.30 -14.20 16.96
N VAL A 273 12.21 -14.31 16.22
CA VAL A 273 11.17 -13.30 16.14
C VAL A 273 10.38 -13.29 17.45
N VAL A 274 10.64 -12.30 18.30
CA VAL A 274 9.89 -12.10 19.54
C VAL A 274 8.70 -11.17 19.26
N TRP A 275 7.48 -11.70 19.33
CA TRP A 275 6.27 -10.90 19.23
C TRP A 275 6.10 -10.01 20.47
N CYS A 276 5.91 -8.71 20.27
CA CYS A 276 5.85 -7.74 21.37
C CYS A 276 4.48 -7.61 22.06
N GLY A 277 3.44 -8.29 21.58
CA GLY A 277 2.14 -8.26 22.26
C GLY A 277 1.35 -6.95 22.15
N GLU A 278 0.17 -6.93 22.76
CA GLU A 278 -0.45 -5.68 23.20
C GLU A 278 -0.15 -5.47 24.70
N PRO A 279 0.19 -4.25 25.15
CA PRO A 279 0.44 -3.06 24.32
C PRO A 279 1.79 -3.16 23.58
N ASP A 280 1.78 -2.85 22.28
CA ASP A 280 2.97 -2.94 21.40
C ASP A 280 3.99 -1.80 21.63
N GLY A 281 3.81 -1.00 22.67
CA GLY A 281 4.67 0.14 23.00
C GLY A 281 4.75 1.22 21.92
N GLY A 282 3.84 1.24 20.94
CA GLY A 282 3.88 2.18 19.81
C GLY A 282 4.70 1.70 18.60
N VAL A 283 5.17 0.45 18.59
CA VAL A 283 5.93 -0.13 17.47
C VAL A 283 5.17 -0.06 16.15
N GLY A 284 3.87 -0.33 16.14
CA GLY A 284 3.06 -0.23 14.92
C GLY A 284 2.94 1.21 14.40
N VAL A 285 2.88 2.19 15.30
CA VAL A 285 2.86 3.61 14.93
C VAL A 285 4.20 4.03 14.36
N GLN A 286 5.32 3.56 14.93
CA GLN A 286 6.65 3.80 14.41
C GLN A 286 6.84 3.22 13.00
N ALA A 287 6.34 2.01 12.74
CA ALA A 287 6.38 1.41 11.39
C ALA A 287 5.63 2.28 10.37
N TRP A 288 4.44 2.78 10.73
CA TRP A 288 3.66 3.71 9.90
C TRP A 288 4.43 5.01 9.63
N TRP A 289 4.97 5.64 10.68
CA TRP A 289 5.73 6.90 10.56
C TRP A 289 6.98 6.78 9.69
N ARG A 290 7.54 5.56 9.56
CA ARG A 290 8.71 5.26 8.74
C ARG A 290 8.38 4.90 7.29
N GLY A 291 7.10 4.82 6.94
CA GLY A 291 6.66 4.45 5.60
C GLY A 291 6.66 2.95 5.33
N TRP A 292 6.59 2.08 6.35
CA TRP A 292 6.51 0.63 6.12
C TRP A 292 5.13 0.18 5.61
N GLU A 293 4.15 1.06 5.68
CA GLU A 293 2.79 0.85 5.21
C GLU A 293 2.49 1.75 4.01
N ALA A 294 2.02 1.14 2.94
CA ALA A 294 1.60 1.86 1.74
C ALA A 294 0.21 2.48 1.92
N GLU A 295 -0.04 3.59 1.22
CA GLU A 295 -1.40 4.12 1.03
C GLU A 295 -2.17 3.31 -0.03
N LEU A 296 -1.44 2.60 -0.91
CA LEU A 296 -1.99 1.72 -1.93
C LEU A 296 -1.09 0.49 -2.12
N GLY A 297 -1.70 -0.68 -2.29
CA GLY A 297 -0.99 -1.96 -2.39
C GLY A 297 -0.10 -2.09 -3.61
N SER A 298 0.72 -3.15 -3.60
CA SER A 298 1.58 -3.52 -4.73
C SER A 298 0.77 -3.93 -5.97
N GLU A 299 1.43 -4.09 -7.11
CA GLU A 299 0.75 -4.50 -8.35
C GLU A 299 0.04 -5.86 -8.19
N GLU A 300 0.68 -6.85 -7.60
CA GLU A 300 0.08 -8.17 -7.38
C GLU A 300 -1.12 -8.14 -6.42
N GLU A 301 -1.12 -7.27 -5.41
CA GLU A 301 -2.28 -7.10 -4.53
C GLU A 301 -3.46 -6.47 -5.27
N VAL A 302 -3.20 -5.42 -6.05
CA VAL A 302 -4.25 -4.70 -6.80
C VAL A 302 -4.81 -5.56 -7.94
N GLU A 303 -3.95 -6.24 -8.69
CA GLU A 303 -4.34 -7.14 -9.79
C GLU A 303 -5.16 -8.34 -9.28
N PHE A 304 -4.80 -8.90 -8.12
CA PHE A 304 -5.59 -9.92 -7.45
C PHE A 304 -6.98 -9.40 -7.05
N LEU A 305 -7.06 -8.25 -6.39
CA LEU A 305 -8.33 -7.65 -5.96
C LEU A 305 -9.23 -7.30 -7.15
N ALA A 306 -8.66 -6.80 -8.24
CA ALA A 306 -9.39 -6.53 -9.48
C ALA A 306 -9.93 -7.81 -10.12
N ALA A 307 -9.13 -8.88 -10.17
CA ALA A 307 -9.58 -10.16 -10.69
C ALA A 307 -10.71 -10.77 -9.83
N VAL A 308 -10.62 -10.68 -8.51
CA VAL A 308 -11.70 -11.07 -7.59
C VAL A 308 -12.97 -10.26 -7.86
N ALA A 309 -12.84 -8.93 -8.02
CA ALA A 309 -13.99 -8.07 -8.24
C ALA A 309 -14.73 -8.40 -9.54
N VAL A 310 -14.01 -8.71 -10.62
CA VAL A 310 -14.61 -9.14 -11.89
C VAL A 310 -15.32 -10.48 -11.74
N GLU A 311 -14.67 -11.46 -11.10
CA GLU A 311 -15.27 -12.77 -10.88
C GLU A 311 -16.55 -12.70 -10.02
N GLU A 312 -16.58 -11.83 -9.01
CA GLU A 312 -17.77 -11.60 -8.19
C GLU A 312 -18.94 -10.99 -8.98
N THR A 313 -18.68 -10.32 -10.10
CA THR A 313 -19.71 -9.70 -10.94
C THR A 313 -20.19 -10.58 -12.08
N VAL A 314 -19.65 -11.80 -12.23
CA VAL A 314 -20.05 -12.72 -13.28
C VAL A 314 -21.51 -13.14 -13.11
N GLY A 315 -22.31 -13.00 -14.17
CA GLY A 315 -23.75 -13.28 -14.16
C GLY A 315 -24.60 -12.34 -13.29
N VAL A 316 -24.03 -11.22 -12.81
CA VAL A 316 -24.76 -10.26 -11.96
C VAL A 316 -25.34 -9.14 -12.82
N GLU A 317 -26.67 -9.05 -12.81
CA GLU A 317 -27.36 -7.91 -13.41
C GLU A 317 -27.54 -6.76 -12.41
N VAL A 318 -27.69 -5.54 -12.93
CA VAL A 318 -27.77 -4.30 -12.12
C VAL A 318 -28.98 -4.31 -11.16
N GLY A 319 -30.05 -5.04 -11.50
CA GLY A 319 -31.20 -5.21 -10.61
C GLY A 319 -30.96 -6.20 -9.45
N GLU A 320 -29.83 -6.90 -9.43
CA GLU A 320 -29.52 -8.01 -8.51
C GLU A 320 -28.26 -7.74 -7.68
N LEU A 321 -27.87 -6.46 -7.53
CA LEU A 321 -26.67 -6.08 -6.78
C LEU A 321 -26.79 -6.46 -5.30
N ASP A 322 -25.83 -7.24 -4.79
CA ASP A 322 -25.65 -7.40 -3.36
C ASP A 322 -24.82 -6.24 -2.82
N PHE A 323 -25.47 -5.25 -2.20
CA PHE A 323 -24.81 -4.09 -1.60
C PHE A 323 -23.86 -4.45 -0.43
N ALA A 324 -23.87 -5.70 0.05
CA ALA A 324 -22.86 -6.19 0.98
C ALA A 324 -21.53 -6.56 0.28
N VAL A 325 -21.55 -6.79 -1.04
CA VAL A 325 -20.40 -7.12 -1.87
C VAL A 325 -19.91 -5.87 -2.60
N ARG A 326 -18.62 -5.56 -2.44
CA ARG A 326 -18.06 -4.28 -2.92
C ARG A 326 -18.02 -4.20 -4.44
N SER A 327 -17.67 -5.29 -5.10
CA SER A 327 -17.60 -5.37 -6.56
C SER A 327 -18.96 -5.13 -7.22
N HIS A 328 -20.06 -5.57 -6.59
CA HIS A 328 -21.43 -5.25 -7.04
C HIS A 328 -21.71 -3.75 -6.91
N VAL A 329 -21.34 -3.13 -5.80
CA VAL A 329 -21.48 -1.67 -5.64
C VAL A 329 -20.67 -0.93 -6.72
N LEU A 330 -19.43 -1.34 -6.96
CA LEU A 330 -18.57 -0.75 -8.00
C LEU A 330 -19.12 -0.98 -9.42
N LEU A 331 -19.72 -2.14 -9.70
CA LEU A 331 -20.44 -2.41 -10.95
C LEU A 331 -21.64 -1.45 -11.11
N GLY A 332 -22.40 -1.23 -10.03
CA GLY A 332 -23.48 -0.25 -10.00
C GLY A 332 -23.00 1.19 -10.25
N VAL A 333 -21.87 1.60 -9.66
CA VAL A 333 -21.27 2.91 -9.94
C VAL A 333 -20.81 3.01 -11.40
N MET A 334 -20.21 1.94 -11.94
CA MET A 334 -19.84 1.90 -13.36
C MET A 334 -21.05 2.04 -14.27
N ARG A 335 -22.20 1.45 -13.91
CA ARG A 335 -23.47 1.63 -14.61
C ARG A 335 -23.98 3.07 -14.50
N ALA A 336 -23.96 3.66 -13.31
CA ALA A 336 -24.33 5.06 -13.10
C ALA A 336 -23.45 6.03 -13.92
N ALA A 337 -22.18 5.66 -14.15
CA ALA A 337 -21.25 6.44 -14.97
C ALA A 337 -21.63 6.44 -16.46
N VAL A 338 -22.27 5.37 -16.94
CA VAL A 338 -22.80 5.28 -18.31
C VAL A 338 -24.12 6.02 -18.43
N GLU A 339 -24.99 5.87 -17.44
CA GLU A 339 -26.28 6.55 -17.42
C GLU A 339 -26.14 8.05 -17.17
N GLY A 340 -27.14 8.81 -17.66
CA GLY A 340 -27.20 10.26 -17.54
C GLY A 340 -28.48 10.74 -16.87
N GLY A 341 -28.44 11.95 -16.31
CA GLY A 341 -29.62 12.62 -15.78
C GLY A 341 -30.30 11.85 -14.64
N ARG A 342 -31.60 11.60 -14.77
CA ARG A 342 -32.42 11.04 -13.67
C ARG A 342 -32.11 9.58 -13.34
N GLU A 343 -31.74 8.78 -14.33
CA GLU A 343 -31.45 7.35 -14.14
C GLU A 343 -30.20 7.17 -13.26
N ARG A 344 -29.15 7.94 -13.56
CA ARG A 344 -27.94 8.02 -12.73
C ARG A 344 -28.26 8.35 -11.28
N GLU A 345 -29.02 9.43 -11.03
CA GLU A 345 -29.32 9.86 -9.66
C GLU A 345 -30.13 8.79 -8.92
N ALA A 346 -31.11 8.16 -9.58
CA ALA A 346 -31.89 7.08 -8.99
C ALA A 346 -31.02 5.86 -8.61
N LEU A 347 -30.08 5.48 -9.47
CA LEU A 347 -29.15 4.37 -9.20
C LEU A 347 -28.19 4.71 -8.05
N LEU A 348 -27.67 5.94 -7.99
CA LEU A 348 -26.82 6.38 -6.88
C LEU A 348 -27.57 6.41 -5.55
N GLU A 349 -28.82 6.88 -5.52
CA GLU A 349 -29.68 6.85 -4.32
C GLU A 349 -29.96 5.41 -3.86
N GLU A 350 -30.20 4.49 -4.79
CA GLU A 350 -30.38 3.07 -4.48
C GLU A 350 -29.11 2.45 -3.88
N LEU A 351 -27.95 2.69 -4.50
CA LEU A 351 -26.65 2.24 -3.99
C LEU A 351 -26.37 2.80 -2.60
N GLU A 352 -26.63 4.09 -2.37
CA GLU A 352 -26.43 4.75 -1.09
C GLU A 352 -27.27 4.09 0.00
N ARG A 353 -28.59 3.99 -0.22
CA ARG A 353 -29.52 3.35 0.71
C ARG A 353 -29.10 1.92 1.00
N GLY A 354 -28.80 1.14 -0.04
CA GLY A 354 -28.39 -0.26 0.08
C GLY A 354 -27.11 -0.45 0.89
N MET A 355 -26.09 0.38 0.66
CA MET A 355 -24.83 0.33 1.41
C MET A 355 -25.03 0.67 2.90
N VAL A 356 -25.88 1.65 3.21
CA VAL A 356 -26.19 2.07 4.59
C VAL A 356 -26.98 1.00 5.32
N GLU A 357 -28.01 0.42 4.69
CA GLU A 357 -28.82 -0.67 5.25
C GLU A 357 -27.97 -1.91 5.57
N LYS A 358 -27.00 -2.25 4.71
CA LYS A 358 -26.05 -3.35 4.95
C LYS A 358 -24.94 -3.00 5.95
N GLY A 359 -24.95 -1.80 6.51
CA GLY A 359 -23.97 -1.33 7.49
C GLY A 359 -22.55 -1.18 6.95
N ARG A 360 -22.38 -1.07 5.62
CA ARG A 360 -21.07 -0.99 4.97
C ARG A 360 -20.38 0.34 5.19
N ILE A 361 -21.16 1.40 5.33
CA ILE A 361 -20.69 2.78 5.49
C ILE A 361 -21.75 3.56 6.28
N GLY A 362 -21.33 4.62 6.97
CA GLY A 362 -22.27 5.51 7.65
C GLY A 362 -23.07 6.35 6.67
N GLU A 363 -24.31 6.67 7.02
CA GLU A 363 -25.27 7.44 6.20
C GLU A 363 -24.68 8.74 5.63
N GLY A 364 -23.92 9.51 6.42
CA GLY A 364 -23.28 10.74 5.93
C GLY A 364 -22.02 10.57 5.07
N ARG A 365 -21.53 9.33 4.86
CA ARG A 365 -20.30 9.04 4.08
C ARG A 365 -20.58 8.32 2.76
N ALA A 366 -21.71 7.62 2.64
CA ALA A 366 -22.08 6.81 1.47
C ALA A 366 -22.15 7.63 0.18
N GLY A 367 -22.97 8.68 0.12
CA GLY A 367 -23.12 9.50 -1.08
C GLY A 367 -21.85 10.28 -1.47
N ARG A 368 -20.94 10.57 -0.53
CA ARG A 368 -19.62 11.13 -0.86
C ARG A 368 -18.76 10.07 -1.57
N TRP A 369 -18.67 8.89 -0.98
CA TRP A 369 -17.91 7.76 -1.54
C TRP A 369 -18.37 7.43 -2.97
N LEU A 370 -19.68 7.34 -3.19
CA LEU A 370 -20.26 7.02 -4.50
C LEU A 370 -19.92 8.09 -5.55
N ARG A 371 -19.96 9.37 -5.19
CA ARG A 371 -19.60 10.46 -6.12
C ARG A 371 -18.09 10.48 -6.45
N GLU A 372 -17.24 10.20 -5.46
CA GLU A 372 -15.79 10.07 -5.69
C GLU A 372 -15.49 8.87 -6.60
N ALA A 373 -16.15 7.72 -6.37
CA ALA A 373 -16.01 6.54 -7.21
C ALA A 373 -16.54 6.79 -8.64
N LEU A 374 -17.68 7.46 -8.77
CA LEU A 374 -18.27 7.85 -10.05
C LEU A 374 -17.28 8.69 -10.88
N GLY A 375 -16.70 9.74 -10.28
CA GLY A 375 -15.75 10.62 -10.96
C GLY A 375 -14.48 9.89 -11.43
N VAL A 376 -14.09 8.80 -10.75
CA VAL A 376 -12.99 7.93 -11.18
C VAL A 376 -13.40 7.05 -12.37
N MET A 377 -14.63 6.54 -12.40
CA MET A 377 -15.09 5.60 -13.42
C MET A 377 -15.55 6.25 -14.73
N GLU A 378 -16.12 7.46 -14.65
CA GLU A 378 -16.67 8.20 -15.81
C GLU A 378 -15.73 8.26 -17.01
N PRO A 379 -14.43 8.63 -16.88
CA PRO A 379 -13.54 8.72 -18.04
C PRO A 379 -13.38 7.41 -18.82
N TYR A 380 -13.50 6.27 -18.13
CA TYR A 380 -13.29 4.94 -18.74
C TYR A 380 -14.48 4.47 -19.54
N VAL A 381 -15.69 4.85 -19.13
CA VAL A 381 -16.93 4.37 -19.76
C VAL A 381 -17.45 5.32 -20.85
N LYS A 382 -16.79 6.47 -21.07
CA LYS A 382 -17.13 7.42 -22.15
C LYS A 382 -17.17 6.77 -23.53
N MET A 383 -16.34 5.75 -23.75
CA MET A 383 -16.31 4.98 -25.01
C MET A 383 -17.63 4.29 -25.34
N TRP A 384 -18.52 4.11 -24.36
CA TRP A 384 -19.82 3.47 -24.53
C TRP A 384 -20.95 4.45 -24.89
N GLU A 385 -20.68 5.76 -24.96
CA GLU A 385 -21.62 6.80 -25.42
C GLU A 385 -23.01 6.74 -24.76
N GLY A 386 -23.08 6.30 -23.50
CA GLY A 386 -24.33 6.16 -22.74
C GLY A 386 -25.07 4.84 -22.95
N ALA A 387 -24.54 3.92 -23.75
CA ALA A 387 -25.10 2.60 -23.97
C ALA A 387 -24.35 1.54 -23.16
N TRP A 388 -25.00 0.96 -22.16
CA TRP A 388 -24.40 -0.12 -21.37
C TRP A 388 -24.17 -1.38 -22.21
N PRO A 389 -22.97 -1.97 -22.20
CA PRO A 389 -22.69 -3.18 -22.99
C PRO A 389 -23.56 -4.36 -22.56
N SER A 390 -24.10 -5.09 -23.54
CA SER A 390 -24.80 -6.35 -23.31
C SER A 390 -23.83 -7.52 -23.04
N ALA A 391 -22.60 -7.43 -23.54
CA ALA A 391 -21.57 -8.45 -23.34
C ALA A 391 -20.96 -8.32 -21.94
N GLU A 392 -21.04 -9.39 -21.15
CA GLU A 392 -20.47 -9.42 -19.80
C GLU A 392 -18.95 -9.30 -19.82
N GLU A 393 -18.30 -9.89 -20.81
CA GLU A 393 -16.85 -9.86 -20.97
C GLU A 393 -16.35 -8.41 -21.12
N GLU A 394 -17.04 -7.59 -21.91
CA GLU A 394 -16.70 -6.18 -22.11
C GLU A 394 -16.85 -5.38 -20.81
N ARG A 395 -17.92 -5.62 -20.05
CA ARG A 395 -18.13 -5.01 -18.73
C ARG A 395 -16.99 -5.40 -17.78
N GLY A 396 -16.64 -6.68 -17.75
CA GLY A 396 -15.57 -7.23 -16.91
C GLY A 396 -14.19 -6.67 -17.26
N GLU A 397 -13.87 -6.52 -18.54
CA GLU A 397 -12.60 -5.96 -19.01
C GLU A 397 -12.43 -4.49 -18.60
N VAL A 398 -13.47 -3.67 -18.80
CA VAL A 398 -13.43 -2.25 -18.40
C VAL A 398 -13.38 -2.10 -16.88
N LEU A 399 -14.19 -2.88 -16.14
CA LEU A 399 -14.14 -2.89 -14.68
C LEU A 399 -12.75 -3.28 -14.18
N ARG A 400 -12.13 -4.33 -14.76
CA ARG A 400 -10.77 -4.76 -14.41
C ARG A 400 -9.78 -3.63 -14.62
N ARG A 401 -9.82 -2.97 -15.78
CA ARG A 401 -8.91 -1.87 -16.12
C ARG A 401 -9.04 -0.71 -15.14
N ILE A 402 -10.26 -0.27 -14.87
CA ILE A 402 -10.54 0.79 -13.88
C ILE A 402 -9.89 0.43 -12.54
N LEU A 403 -10.13 -0.78 -12.03
CA LEU A 403 -9.68 -1.19 -10.70
C LEU A 403 -8.17 -1.41 -10.61
N VAL A 404 -7.53 -1.87 -11.69
CA VAL A 404 -6.06 -1.99 -11.75
C VAL A 404 -5.40 -0.60 -11.72
N GLU A 405 -5.94 0.36 -12.48
CA GLU A 405 -5.42 1.73 -12.52
C GLU A 405 -5.80 2.56 -11.27
N ASN A 406 -6.88 2.17 -10.57
CA ASN A 406 -7.48 2.90 -9.45
C ASN A 406 -7.73 2.00 -8.22
N GLY A 407 -6.71 1.29 -7.79
CA GLY A 407 -6.83 0.34 -6.68
C GLY A 407 -7.39 0.95 -5.38
N GLN A 408 -7.25 2.26 -5.15
CA GLN A 408 -7.82 2.95 -3.98
C GLN A 408 -9.33 2.73 -3.80
N LEU A 409 -10.07 2.43 -4.88
CA LEU A 409 -11.50 2.07 -4.84
C LEU A 409 -11.79 0.85 -3.94
N PHE A 410 -10.79 0.02 -3.65
CA PHE A 410 -10.94 -1.08 -2.71
C PHE A 410 -10.88 -0.65 -1.24
N ALA A 411 -10.42 0.56 -0.88
CA ALA A 411 -10.35 1.00 0.51
C ALA A 411 -9.74 -0.05 1.47
N ARG A 412 -8.70 -0.73 1.00
CA ARG A 412 -8.02 -1.81 1.74
C ARG A 412 -6.89 -1.29 2.59
N TRP A 413 -6.32 -0.16 2.24
CA TRP A 413 -5.11 0.41 2.82
C TRP A 413 -5.43 1.64 3.65
N LYS A 414 -4.52 1.98 4.55
CA LYS A 414 -4.66 3.17 5.38
C LYS A 414 -4.18 4.35 4.55
N VAL A 415 -5.06 5.31 4.33
CA VAL A 415 -4.72 6.54 3.61
C VAL A 415 -4.15 7.55 4.62
N SER A 416 -3.18 8.39 4.21
CA SER A 416 -2.73 9.48 5.08
C SER A 416 -3.91 10.34 5.52
N PRO A 417 -4.01 10.72 6.80
CA PRO A 417 -5.07 11.62 7.28
C PRO A 417 -5.00 13.01 6.62
N LEU A 418 -3.89 13.34 5.96
CA LEU A 418 -3.70 14.60 5.25
C LEU A 418 -4.25 14.58 3.82
N LEU A 419 -4.53 13.41 3.24
CA LEU A 419 -5.14 13.31 1.93
C LEU A 419 -6.62 13.69 2.04
N LYS A 420 -6.92 14.92 1.62
CA LYS A 420 -8.28 15.50 1.67
C LYS A 420 -9.17 15.07 0.50
N GLU A 421 -8.58 14.45 -0.52
CA GLU A 421 -9.24 14.24 -1.81
C GLU A 421 -10.06 12.95 -1.89
N PHE A 422 -9.76 11.93 -1.07
CA PHE A 422 -10.35 10.60 -1.20
C PHE A 422 -10.58 9.94 0.16
N SER A 423 -11.84 9.70 0.53
CA SER A 423 -12.18 8.99 1.78
C SER A 423 -13.00 7.74 1.49
N PHE A 424 -12.32 6.66 1.08
CA PHE A 424 -12.97 5.43 0.64
C PHE A 424 -13.31 4.41 1.75
N GLU A 425 -13.12 4.74 3.04
CA GLU A 425 -13.22 3.77 4.15
C GLU A 425 -14.59 3.09 4.30
N LEU A 426 -14.60 1.74 4.39
CA LEU A 426 -15.80 0.94 4.62
C LEU A 426 -15.71 0.15 5.94
N GLY A 427 -16.83 0.09 6.65
CA GLY A 427 -17.00 -0.66 7.89
C GLY A 427 -17.27 -2.16 7.68
N PRO A 428 -17.19 -2.96 8.77
CA PRO A 428 -17.56 -4.38 8.76
C PRO A 428 -19.05 -4.57 8.46
N ARG A 429 -19.42 -5.75 7.94
CA ARG A 429 -20.82 -6.16 7.82
C ARG A 429 -21.43 -6.28 9.23
N LYS A 430 -22.65 -5.78 9.42
CA LYS A 430 -23.40 -5.96 10.68
C LYS A 430 -24.03 -7.34 10.76
#